data_AF-A0A7U7HBM8-F1
#
_entry.id   AF-A0A7U7HBM8-F1
#
_cell.length_a   1.000
_cell.length_b   1.000
_cell.length_c   1.000
_cell.angle_alpha   90.00
_cell.angle_beta   90.00
_cell.angle_gamma   90.00
#
_symmetry.space_group_name_H-M   'P 1'
#
loop_
_entity.id
_entity.type
_entity.pdbx_description
1 polymer ?
#
loop_
_entity_poly.entity_id
_entity_poly.type
_entity_poly.pdbx_seq_one_letter_code
_entity_poly.pdbx_strand_id
1 'polypeptide(L)' 'MIVNHPAILYYRLHGKPVLYKSEYSETFLDELAGKIKNSQQTAFIFFNNTWGTAAIKNSLYLKSILEK' A
#
# COMPACT_ATOMS: atom_id res chain seq x y z
N MET A 1 -13.57 0.03 18.60
CA MET A 1 -13.25 1.45 18.44
C MET A 1 -12.07 1.55 17.48
N ILE A 2 -12.25 2.17 16.32
CA ILE A 2 -11.12 2.46 15.42
C ILE A 2 -10.55 3.79 15.89
N VAL A 3 -9.30 3.79 16.34
CA VAL A 3 -8.60 5.00 16.78
C VAL A 3 -7.64 5.40 15.67
N ASN A 4 -7.83 6.59 15.12
CA ASN A 4 -6.93 7.14 14.10
C ASN A 4 -5.80 7.91 14.79
N HIS A 5 -4.56 7.65 14.38
CA HIS A 5 -3.42 8.41 14.87
C HIS A 5 -3.28 9.71 14.05
N PRO A 6 -3.15 10.89 14.68
CA PRO A 6 -3.14 12.16 13.94
C PRO A 6 -1.91 12.33 13.03
N ALA A 7 -0.81 11.65 13.31
CA ALA A 7 0.45 11.78 12.56
C ALA A 7 0.86 10.53 11.76
N ILE A 8 0.13 9.41 11.85
CA ILE A 8 0.58 8.13 11.28
C ILE A 8 -0.53 7.51 10.42
N LEU A 9 -0.14 7.09 9.23
CA LEU A 9 -0.91 6.16 8.40
C LEU A 9 -0.29 4.76 8.50
N TYR A 10 -1.12 3.75 8.77
CA TYR A 10 -0.68 2.36 8.85
C TYR A 10 -1.51 1.50 7.92
N TYR A 11 -0.90 1.05 6.82
CA TYR A 11 -1.55 0.22 5.80
C TYR A 11 -1.03 -1.22 5.85
N ARG A 12 -1.96 -2.19 5.92
CA ARG A 12 -1.68 -3.61 5.66
C ARG A 12 -2.51 -4.06 4.47
N LEU A 13 -1.82 -4.36 3.36
CA LEU A 13 -2.42 -4.65 2.08
C LEU A 13 -2.41 -6.15 1.84
N HIS A 14 -3.55 -6.80 2.01
CA HIS A 14 -3.67 -8.26 1.99
C HIS A 14 -3.97 -8.85 0.62
N GLY A 15 -4.20 -8.05 -0.42
CA GLY A 15 -4.57 -8.54 -1.76
C GLY A 15 -6.08 -8.68 -1.93
N LYS A 16 -6.56 -8.31 -3.12
CA LYS A 16 -7.97 -8.40 -3.56
C LYS A 16 -7.99 -8.80 -5.06
N PRO A 17 -8.87 -9.72 -5.51
CA PRO A 17 -10.00 -10.32 -4.79
C PRO A 17 -9.64 -11.46 -3.83
N VAL A 18 -8.46 -12.07 -3.96
CA VAL A 18 -8.06 -13.21 -3.12
C VAL A 18 -7.03 -12.76 -2.10
N LEU A 19 -7.41 -12.91 -0.83
CA LEU A 19 -6.53 -12.60 0.30
C LEU A 19 -5.22 -13.39 0.22
N TYR A 20 -4.16 -12.72 0.58
CA TYR A 20 -2.75 -13.12 0.56
C TYR A 20 -2.16 -13.40 -0.83
N LYS A 21 -2.97 -13.37 -1.89
CA LYS A 21 -2.56 -13.83 -3.23
C LYS A 21 -2.57 -12.78 -4.32
N SER A 22 -3.60 -11.95 -4.35
CA SER A 22 -3.79 -11.07 -5.49
C SER A 22 -2.79 -9.91 -5.53
N GLU A 23 -2.23 -9.66 -6.71
CA GLU A 23 -1.56 -8.39 -7.04
C GLU A 23 -2.58 -7.24 -7.02
N TYR A 24 -2.11 -6.02 -6.74
CA TYR A 24 -2.94 -4.83 -6.88
C TYR A 24 -2.71 -4.23 -8.26
N SER A 25 -3.72 -3.61 -8.86
CA SER A 25 -3.54 -2.88 -10.11
C SER A 25 -2.69 -1.64 -9.89
N GLU A 26 -1.97 -1.22 -10.93
CA GLU A 26 -1.21 0.03 -10.95
C GLU A 26 -2.10 1.23 -10.60
N THR A 27 -3.30 1.33 -11.19
CA THR A 27 -4.28 2.38 -10.89
C THR A 27 -4.61 2.48 -9.39
N PHE A 28 -4.78 1.34 -8.71
CA PHE A 28 -5.02 1.34 -7.27
C PHE A 28 -3.82 1.86 -6.48
N LEU A 29 -2.60 1.46 -6.89
CA LEU A 29 -1.37 1.90 -6.24
C LEU A 29 -1.09 3.39 -6.50
N ASP A 30 -1.43 3.91 -7.69
CA ASP A 30 -1.35 5.33 -8.03
C ASP A 30 -2.30 6.17 -7.16
N GLU A 31 -3.56 5.75 -7.03
CA GLU A 31 -4.53 6.41 -6.15
C GLU A 31 -4.09 6.40 -4.69
N LEU A 32 -3.53 5.27 -4.23
CA LEU A 32 -2.98 5.14 -2.88
C LEU A 32 -1.78 6.08 -2.68
N ALA A 33 -0.86 6.14 -3.64
CA ALA A 33 0.29 7.04 -3.61
C ALA A 33 -0.15 8.50 -3.56
N GLY A 34 -1.16 8.89 -4.34
CA GLY A 34 -1.74 10.24 -4.30
C GLY A 34 -2.26 10.61 -2.90
N LYS A 35 -2.96 9.69 -2.23
CA LYS A 35 -3.45 9.90 -0.86
C LYS A 35 -2.31 10.06 0.14
N ILE A 36 -1.24 9.28 0.00
CA ILE A 36 -0.06 9.34 0.87
C ILE A 36 0.69 10.66 0.66
N LYS A 37 0.98 11.04 -0.59
CA LYS A 37 1.70 12.29 -0.92
C LYS A 37 0.95 13.54 -0.48
N ASN A 38 -0.39 13.51 -0.52
CA ASN A 38 -1.23 14.62 -0.08
C ASN A 38 -1.44 14.65 1.45
N SER A 39 -0.92 13.65 2.18
CA SER A 39 -0.98 13.61 3.64
C SER A 39 0.30 14.21 4.26
N GLN A 40 0.16 14.89 5.39
CA GLN A 40 1.29 15.33 6.22
C GLN A 40 1.77 14.24 7.20
N GLN A 41 1.19 13.05 7.13
CA GLN A 41 1.43 11.96 8.05
C GLN A 41 2.56 11.05 7.59
N THR A 42 3.27 10.44 8.54
CA THR A 42 4.22 9.37 8.24
C THR A 42 3.46 8.09 7.90
N ALA A 43 3.69 7.55 6.71
CA ALA A 43 3.02 6.33 6.25
C ALA A 43 3.91 5.09 6.43
N PHE A 44 3.39 4.08 7.11
CA PHE A 44 3.96 2.73 7.16
C PHE A 44 3.08 1.79 6.35
N ILE A 45 3.66 1.15 5.33
CA ILE A 45 2.92 0.36 4.34
C ILE A 45 3.52 -1.04 4.30
N PHE A 46 2.68 -2.03 4.55
CA PHE A 46 3.06 -3.44 4.56
C PHE A 46 2.22 -4.21 3.54
N PHE A 47 2.87 -4.72 2.50
CA PHE A 47 2.25 -5.66 1.57
C PHE A 47 2.27 -7.06 2.17
N ASN A 48 1.10 -7.56 2.54
CA ASN A 48 0.91 -8.88 3.13
C ASN A 48 0.31 -9.88 2.13
N ASN A 49 0.19 -9.51 0.85
CA ASN A 49 -0.19 -10.40 -0.25
C ASN A 49 1.01 -11.22 -0.76
N THR A 50 1.60 -12.03 0.12
CA THR A 50 2.93 -12.62 -0.06
C THR A 50 2.96 -13.94 -0.83
N TRP A 51 1.82 -14.43 -1.34
CA TRP A 51 1.84 -15.60 -2.20
C TRP A 51 2.50 -15.28 -3.54
N GLY A 52 3.53 -16.05 -3.89
CA GLY A 52 4.32 -15.81 -5.10
C GLY A 52 5.08 -14.48 -5.02
N THR A 53 5.02 -13.68 -6.09
CA THR A 53 5.77 -12.41 -6.20
C THR A 53 4.89 -11.17 -6.02
N ALA A 54 3.62 -11.34 -5.63
CA ALA A 54 2.64 -10.27 -5.64
C ALA A 54 3.00 -9.10 -4.71
N ALA A 55 3.36 -9.37 -3.46
CA ALA A 55 3.83 -8.35 -2.52
C ALA A 55 5.10 -7.63 -3.02
N ILE A 56 6.05 -8.37 -3.61
CA ILE A 56 7.30 -7.80 -4.13
C ILE A 56 7.01 -6.82 -5.26
N LYS A 57 6.26 -7.25 -6.28
CA LYS A 57 5.89 -6.39 -7.42
C LYS A 57 5.16 -5.13 -6.97
N ASN A 58 4.13 -5.26 -6.13
CA ASN A 58 3.38 -4.12 -5.64
C ASN A 58 4.25 -3.16 -4.83
N SER A 59 5.13 -3.68 -3.97
CA SER A 59 6.02 -2.87 -3.14
C SER A 59 7.03 -2.08 -3.97
N LEU A 60 7.63 -2.72 -4.99
CA LEU A 60 8.59 -2.07 -5.88
C LEU A 60 7.90 -1.03 -6.75
N TYR A 61 6.70 -1.32 -7.27
CA TYR A 61 5.91 -0.34 -8.02
C TYR A 61 5.57 0.87 -7.17
N LEU A 62 4.97 0.66 -5.99
CA LEU A 62 4.58 1.76 -5.09
C LEU A 62 5.80 2.59 -4.65
N LYS A 63 6.92 1.92 -4.33
CA LYS A 63 8.19 2.59 -4.02
C LYS A 63 8.64 3.47 -5.19
N SER A 64 8.62 2.94 -6.41
CA SER A 64 9.07 3.65 -7.61
C SER A 64 8.27 4.92 -7.92
N ILE A 65 6.99 4.98 -7.52
CA ILE A 65 6.15 6.18 -7.72
C ILE A 65 6.19 7.14 -6.52
N LEU A 66 6.54 6.67 -5.32
CA LEU A 66 6.70 7.51 -4.13
C LEU A 66 8.07 8.19 -4.05
N GLU A 67 9.13 7.54 -4.53
CA GLU A 67 10.52 8.02 -4.46
C GLU A 67 11.01 8.75 -5.73
N LYS A 68 10.09 9.11 -6.63
CA LYS A 68 10.35 10.11 -7.68
C LYS A 68 10.29 11.50 -7.08
#